data_AF-A0A4R6YYM3-F1
#
_entry.id   AF-A0A4R6YYM3-F1
#
_cell.length_a   1.000
_cell.length_b   1.000
_cell.length_c   1.000
_cell.angle_alpha   90.00
_cell.angle_beta   90.00
_cell.angle_gamma   90.00
#
_symmetry.space_group_name_H-M   'P 1'
#
loop_
_entity.id
_entity.type
_entity.pdbx_description
1 polymer ?
#
loop_
_entity_poly.entity_id
_entity_poly.type
_entity_poly.pdbx_seq_one_letter_code
_entity_poly.pdbx_strand_id
1 'polypeptide(L)' 'MQRWIKLPDGRFVDANRIMYIGKVETYPRIDEDGNDLGQGYNVNIGTDIPRETQLTVMGGKDEVLTMLKQILGTAPPAA' A
#
# COMPACT_ATOMS: atom_id res chain seq x y z
N MET A 1 13.71 -11.41 -1.67
CA MET A 1 12.29 -11.00 -1.86
C MET A 1 11.57 -11.27 -0.55
N GLN A 2 11.05 -10.25 0.12
CA GLN A 2 10.38 -10.40 1.41
C GLN A 2 8.97 -10.97 1.18
N ARG A 3 8.70 -12.17 1.69
CA ARG A 3 7.43 -12.88 1.43
C ARG A 3 6.22 -12.18 2.08
N TRP A 4 6.37 -11.73 3.32
CA TRP A 4 5.28 -11.08 4.05
C TRP A 4 5.50 -9.57 4.07
N ILE A 5 4.59 -8.84 3.44
CA ILE A 5 4.63 -7.38 3.33
C ILE A 5 3.61 -6.80 4.30
N LYS A 6 4.06 -5.89 5.16
CA LYS A 6 3.19 -5.18 6.09
C LYS A 6 2.52 -4.03 5.36
N LEU A 7 1.20 -3.97 5.42
CA LEU A 7 0.40 -2.88 4.90
C LEU A 7 0.41 -1.72 5.92
N PRO A 8 0.21 -0.46 5.47
CA PRO A 8 0.09 0.71 6.35
C PRO A 8 -0.97 0.56 7.45
N ASP A 9 -2.06 -0.16 7.17
CA ASP A 9 -3.12 -0.45 8.13
C ASP A 9 -2.79 -1.57 9.13
N GLY A 10 -1.58 -2.11 9.09
CA GLY A 10 -1.10 -3.15 10.00
C GLY A 10 -1.37 -4.59 9.55
N ARG A 11 -2.14 -4.80 8.47
CA ARG A 11 -2.34 -6.15 7.89
C ARG A 11 -1.06 -6.65 7.20
N PHE A 12 -1.02 -7.94 6.90
CA PHE A 12 0.07 -8.55 6.12
C PHE A 12 -0.47 -9.21 4.86
N VAL A 13 0.28 -9.11 3.77
CA VAL A 13 -0.01 -9.77 2.49
C VAL A 13 1.17 -10.65 2.07
N ASP A 14 0.88 -11.82 1.48
CA ASP A 14 1.89 -12.66 0.85
C ASP A 14 2.26 -12.06 -0.52
N ALA A 15 3.49 -11.59 -0.66
CA ALA A 15 4.05 -11.00 -1.86
C ALA A 15 3.96 -11.94 -3.07
N ASN A 16 4.03 -13.26 -2.87
CA ASN A 16 3.93 -14.23 -3.95
C ASN A 16 2.51 -14.36 -4.52
N ARG A 17 1.51 -13.79 -3.84
CA ARG A 17 0.13 -13.76 -4.32
C ARG A 17 -0.23 -12.45 -4.99
N ILE A 18 0.64 -11.44 -4.99
CA ILE A 18 0.31 -10.18 -5.65
C ILE A 18 0.32 -10.41 -7.17
N MET A 19 -0.85 -10.32 -7.80
CA MET A 19 -1.00 -10.40 -9.26
C MET A 19 -0.87 -9.04 -9.93
N TYR A 20 -1.40 -7.97 -9.31
CA TYR A 20 -1.30 -6.63 -9.86
C TYR A 20 -1.30 -5.55 -8.77
N ILE A 21 -0.71 -4.41 -9.13
CA ILE A 21 -0.76 -3.17 -8.38
C ILE A 21 -1.45 -2.13 -9.26
N GLY A 22 -2.55 -1.58 -8.76
CA GLY A 22 -3.31 -0.53 -9.43
C GLY A 22 -2.59 0.81 -9.40
N LYS A 23 -3.18 1.80 -10.07
CA LYS A 23 -2.70 3.17 -10.06
C LYS A 23 -2.72 3.72 -8.63
N VAL A 24 -1.69 4.51 -8.30
CA VAL A 24 -1.67 5.30 -7.06
C VAL A 24 -2.62 6.48 -7.22
N GLU A 25 -3.59 6.57 -6.30
CA GLU A 25 -4.52 7.68 -6.19
C GLU A 25 -4.18 8.52 -4.97
N THR A 26 -4.62 9.78 -4.97
CA THR A 26 -4.39 10.71 -3.86
C THR A 26 -5.70 11.36 -3.45
N TYR A 27 -5.83 11.66 -2.16
CA TYR A 27 -7.01 12.29 -1.59
C TYR A 27 -6.60 13.21 -0.43
N PRO A 28 -7.35 14.29 -0.15
CA PRO A 28 -7.12 15.10 1.04
C PRO A 28 -7.49 14.28 2.28
N ARG A 29 -6.58 14.18 3.25
CA ARG A 29 -6.83 13.53 4.54
C ARG A 29 -7.18 14.62 5.54
N ILE A 30 -8.37 14.56 6.09
CA ILE A 30 -8.87 15.53 7.07
C ILE A 30 -9.16 14.75 8.36
N ASP A 31 -8.80 15.31 9.52
CA ASP A 31 -9.16 14.72 10.80
C ASP A 31 -10.65 14.96 11.14
N GLU A 32 -11.10 14.42 12.28
CA GLU A 32 -12.48 14.57 12.74
C GLU A 32 -12.84 16.02 13.12
N ASP A 33 -11.83 16.85 13.41
CA ASP A 33 -11.95 18.25 13.77
C ASP A 33 -11.85 19.20 12.56
N GLY A 34 -11.68 18.66 11.34
CA GLY A 34 -11.60 19.42 10.10
C GLY A 34 -10.20 19.96 9.77
N ASN A 35 -9.16 19.55 10.48
CA ASN A 35 -7.79 19.94 10.18
C ASN A 35 -7.21 19.11 9.03
N ASP A 36 -6.42 19.78 8.19
CA ASP A 36 -5.69 19.12 7.11
C ASP A 36 -4.54 18.27 7.67
N LEU A 37 -4.65 16.95 7.51
CA LEU A 37 -3.60 15.96 7.83
C LEU A 37 -2.68 15.70 6.62
N GLY A 38 -2.87 16.44 5.53
CA GLY A 38 -2.09 16.36 4.30
C GLY A 38 -2.67 15.40 3.27
N GLN A 39 -1.83 15.03 2.29
CA GLN A 39 -2.24 14.17 1.19
C GLN A 39 -2.18 12.69 1.59
N GLY A 40 -3.34 12.04 1.58
CA GLY A 40 -3.47 10.59 1.66
C GLY A 40 -3.20 9.94 0.30
N TYR A 41 -2.66 8.73 0.34
CA TYR A 41 -2.38 7.91 -0.83
C TYR A 41 -3.19 6.63 -0.76
N ASN A 42 -3.74 6.21 -1.89
CA ASN A 42 -4.52 4.98 -2.03
C ASN A 42 -3.96 4.14 -3.18
N VAL A 43 -3.85 2.83 -2.96
CA VAL A 43 -3.43 1.85 -3.97
C VAL A 43 -4.32 0.63 -3.89
N ASN A 44 -4.86 0.20 -5.03
CA ASN A 44 -5.56 -1.08 -5.13
C ASN A 44 -4.56 -2.22 -5.43
N ILE A 45 -4.60 -3.30 -4.67
CA ILE A 45 -3.72 -4.46 -4.82
C ILE A 45 -4.58 -5.70 -5.06
N GLY A 46 -4.37 -6.38 -6.18
CA GLY A 46 -5.03 -7.67 -6.43
C GLY A 46 -4.15 -8.83 -6.01
N THR A 47 -4.69 -9.67 -5.11
CA THR A 47 -4.05 -10.94 -4.72
C THR A 47 -4.49 -12.14 -5.57
N ASP A 48 -5.49 -11.95 -6.44
CA ASP A 48 -5.94 -12.87 -7.48
C ASP A 48 -6.86 -12.07 -8.46
N ILE A 49 -7.29 -12.69 -9.56
CA ILE A 49 -8.16 -12.10 -10.61
C ILE A 49 -9.57 -11.75 -10.11
N PRO A 50 -10.24 -12.56 -9.24
CA PRO A 50 -11.57 -12.22 -8.72
C PRO A 50 -11.60 -10.86 -8.01
N ARG A 51 -12.78 -10.22 -8.01
CA ARG A 51 -12.94 -8.90 -7.35
C ARG A 51 -12.80 -8.98 -5.83
N GLU A 52 -13.15 -10.12 -5.25
CA GLU A 52 -13.16 -10.38 -3.81
C GLU A 52 -11.75 -10.43 -3.21
N THR A 53 -10.73 -10.62 -4.04
CA THR A 53 -9.31 -10.72 -3.67
C THR A 53 -8.56 -9.40 -3.89
N GLN A 54 -9.28 -8.31 -4.12
CA GLN A 54 -8.74 -6.96 -4.24
C GLN A 54 -8.71 -6.26 -2.89
N LEU A 55 -7.59 -5.61 -2.59
CA LEU A 55 -7.32 -4.93 -1.35
C LEU A 55 -7.05 -3.46 -1.63
N THR A 56 -7.85 -2.58 -1.04
CA THR A 56 -7.57 -1.14 -1.02
C THR A 56 -6.65 -0.84 0.14
N VAL A 57 -5.50 -0.24 -0.16
CA VAL A 57 -4.48 0.15 0.80
C VAL A 57 -4.37 1.65 0.84
N MET A 58 -4.63 2.23 2.01
CA MET A 58 -4.58 3.66 2.25
C MET A 58 -3.51 3.97 3.28
N GLY A 59 -2.81 5.08 3.11
CA GLY A 59 -1.78 5.51 4.06
C GLY A 59 -1.15 6.84 3.69
N GLY A 60 -0.16 7.25 4.48
CA GLY A 60 0.69 8.38 4.15
C GLY A 60 1.63 8.07 2.98
N LYS A 61 2.24 9.12 2.43
CA LYS A 61 3.21 9.02 1.32
C LYS A 61 4.31 8.00 1.59
N ASP A 62 4.95 8.11 2.74
CA ASP A 62 6.14 7.32 3.06
C ASP A 62 5.79 5.86 3.34
N GLU A 63 4.63 5.59 3.92
CA GLU A 63 4.14 4.24 4.20
C GLU A 63 3.82 3.50 2.90
N VAL A 64 3.03 4.13 2.02
CA VAL A 64 2.66 3.56 0.72
C VAL A 64 3.90 3.40 -0.17
N LEU A 65 4.80 4.37 -0.19
CA LEU A 65 6.04 4.27 -0.95
C LEU A 65 6.95 3.15 -0.45
N THR A 66 7.06 2.97 0.86
CA THR A 66 7.85 1.89 1.46
C THR A 66 7.27 0.53 1.10
N MET A 67 5.94 0.38 1.21
CA MET A 67 5.24 -0.83 0.79
C MET A 67 5.48 -1.13 -0.70
N LEU A 68 5.33 -0.16 -1.59
CA LEU A 68 5.56 -0.33 -3.02
C LEU A 68 7.01 -0.73 -3.33
N LYS A 69 7.99 -0.13 -2.66
CA LYS A 69 9.41 -0.49 -2.79
C LYS A 69 9.68 -1.93 -2.39
N GLN A 70 9.04 -2.41 -1.32
CA GLN A 70 9.13 -3.81 -0.88
C GLN A 70 8.53 -4.78 -1.89
N ILE A 71 7.37 -4.44 -2.48
CA ILE A 71 6.71 -5.27 -3.51
C ILE A 71 7.54 -5.33 -4.79
N LEU A 72 8.01 -4.19 -5.28
CA LEU A 72 8.72 -4.07 -6.56
C LEU A 72 10.18 -4.54 -6.50
N GLY A 73 10.66 -5.01 -5.35
CA GLY A 73 12.02 -5.52 -5.19
C GLY A 73 13.11 -4.45 -5.13
N THR A 74 12.77 -3.16 -5.22
CA THR A 74 13.63 -2.03 -4.84
C THR A 74 13.67 -1.86 -3.32
N ALA A 75 13.93 -2.95 -2.60
CA ALA A 75 14.35 -2.85 -1.23
C ALA A 75 15.72 -2.12 -1.21
N PRO A 76 15.92 -1.10 -0.36
CA PRO A 76 17.26 -0.57 -0.13
C PRO A 76 18.16 -1.73 0.32
N PRO A 77 19.42 -1.79 -0.12
CA PRO A 77 20.35 -2.76 0.45
C PRO A 77 20.33 -2.60 1.97
N ALA A 78 20.08 -3.70 2.67
CA ALA A 78 20.18 -3.74 4.12
C ALA A 78 21.60 -3.33 4.50
N ALA A 79 21.73 -2.25 5.27
CA ALA A 79 22.98 -1.80 5.87
C ALA A 79 23.31 -2.64 7.10
#